data_AF-A0A7J7HCP9-F1
#
_entry.id   AF-A0A7J7HCP9-F1
#
_cell.length_a   1.000
_cell.length_b   1.000
_cell.length_c   1.000
_cell.angle_alpha   90.00
_cell.angle_beta   90.00
_cell.angle_gamma   90.00
#
_symmetry.space_group_name_H-M   'P 1'
#
loop_
_entity.id
_entity.type
_entity.pdbx_description
1 polymer ?
#
loop_
_entity_poly.entity_id
_entity_poly.type
_entity_poly.pdbx_seq_one_letter_code
_entity_poly.pdbx_strand_id
1 'polypeptide(L)'
;MPLLVYVSREKRPSHPHCFKAGALNALLRVSGIMSNGPYVLVLDCDMYCNDPTSARQAMCFHLDPEISRSLAFVQYPQMFYNVSKNDIYDNQSRSTYKIKWQGMDGLRGPLFTGTGYSLKRKALYGTPNQEGSFLHEPKKTFGLSSKFIASLKDINDQDIDGKEFTLDVIVEEAMILAGCTFEKGTKWGKEASYAYDSLLESTFTGYLLHRKGWRSVYLYPKKAMFLGLHHC
;
A
#
# COMPACT_ATOMS: atom_id res chain seq x y z
N MET A 1 -10.92 8.63 -19.49
CA MET A 1 -11.28 8.06 -18.18
C MET A 1 -10.18 7.11 -17.74
N PRO A 2 -9.84 7.03 -16.43
CA PRO A 2 -8.92 6.03 -15.91
C PRO A 2 -9.51 4.62 -16.02
N LEU A 3 -8.63 3.61 -16.13
CA LEU A 3 -9.02 2.20 -16.11
C LEU A 3 -9.55 1.81 -14.71
N LEU A 4 -10.72 1.18 -14.67
CA LEU A 4 -11.28 0.60 -13.45
C LEU A 4 -11.23 -0.93 -13.57
N VAL A 5 -10.61 -1.58 -12.61
CA VAL A 5 -10.52 -3.05 -12.53
C VAL A 5 -11.25 -3.52 -11.28
N TYR A 6 -12.24 -4.39 -11.46
CA TYR A 6 -12.89 -5.10 -10.37
C TYR A 6 -12.18 -6.44 -10.15
N VAL A 7 -11.79 -6.72 -8.90
CA VAL A 7 -11.12 -7.96 -8.52
C VAL A 7 -11.87 -8.61 -7.36
N SER A 8 -12.34 -9.83 -7.57
CA SER A 8 -12.77 -10.74 -6.51
C SER A 8 -11.75 -11.86 -6.42
N ARG A 9 -11.19 -12.07 -5.22
CA ARG A 9 -10.21 -13.14 -4.98
C ARG A 9 -10.92 -14.45 -4.62
N GLU A 10 -10.33 -15.56 -5.05
CA GLU A 10 -10.83 -16.87 -4.69
C GLU A 10 -10.73 -17.08 -3.16
N LYS A 11 -11.76 -17.68 -2.56
CA LYS A 11 -11.75 -18.11 -1.17
C LYS A 11 -12.25 -19.56 -1.09
N ARG A 12 -11.58 -20.38 -0.28
CA ARG A 12 -11.99 -21.75 0.02
C ARG A 12 -12.03 -21.95 1.54
N PRO A 13 -12.99 -22.71 2.10
CA PRO A 13 -13.08 -22.94 3.54
C PRO A 13 -11.81 -23.50 4.18
N SER A 14 -11.04 -24.29 3.42
CA SER A 14 -9.78 -24.90 3.88
C SER A 14 -8.56 -23.98 3.84
N HIS A 15 -8.70 -22.74 3.35
CA HIS A 15 -7.59 -21.81 3.15
C HIS A 15 -7.81 -20.51 3.93
N PRO A 16 -6.92 -20.18 4.90
CA PRO A 16 -6.96 -18.90 5.57
C PRO A 16 -6.86 -17.74 4.57
N HIS A 17 -7.73 -16.74 4.71
CA HIS A 17 -7.81 -15.64 3.75
C HIS A 17 -7.26 -14.31 4.27
N CYS A 18 -6.82 -14.23 5.52
CA CYS A 18 -6.12 -13.06 6.09
C CYS A 18 -6.85 -11.71 5.92
N PHE A 19 -8.19 -11.71 6.01
CA PHE A 19 -9.05 -10.51 6.01
C PHE A 19 -8.63 -9.41 5.00
N LYS A 20 -8.37 -8.18 5.48
CA LYS A 20 -7.97 -7.01 4.69
C LYS A 20 -6.56 -7.17 4.11
N ALA A 21 -5.60 -7.67 4.89
CA ALA A 21 -4.23 -7.89 4.43
C ALA A 21 -4.17 -8.79 3.18
N GLY A 22 -4.90 -9.90 3.20
CA GLY A 22 -4.96 -10.83 2.06
C GLY A 22 -5.65 -10.23 0.83
N ALA A 23 -6.61 -9.31 1.03
CA ALA A 23 -7.22 -8.58 -0.08
C ALA A 23 -6.23 -7.57 -0.70
N LEU A 24 -5.54 -6.79 0.14
CA LEU A 24 -4.52 -5.84 -0.31
C LEU A 24 -3.36 -6.55 -1.03
N ASN A 25 -2.91 -7.70 -0.52
CA ASN A 25 -1.85 -8.49 -1.14
C ASN A 25 -2.27 -9.07 -2.49
N ALA A 26 -3.51 -9.56 -2.64
CA ALA A 26 -4.03 -9.98 -3.93
C ALA A 26 -4.08 -8.81 -4.94
N LEU A 27 -4.57 -7.64 -4.51
CA LEU A 27 -4.59 -6.43 -5.34
C LEU A 27 -3.19 -5.96 -5.73
N LEU A 28 -2.20 -6.06 -4.84
CA LEU A 28 -0.81 -5.74 -5.17
C LEU A 28 -0.27 -6.62 -6.29
N ARG A 29 -0.55 -7.93 -6.26
CA ARG A 29 -0.13 -8.86 -7.31
C ARG A 29 -0.82 -8.59 -8.64
N VAL A 30 -2.15 -8.53 -8.62
CA VAL A 30 -2.95 -8.29 -9.82
C VAL A 30 -2.58 -6.96 -10.47
N SER A 31 -2.51 -5.87 -9.68
CA SER A 31 -2.08 -4.57 -10.22
C SER A 31 -0.66 -4.59 -10.77
N GLY A 32 0.22 -5.44 -10.24
CA GLY A 32 1.60 -5.60 -10.69
C GLY A 32 1.73 -6.09 -12.13
N ILE A 33 0.76 -6.83 -12.66
CA ILE A 33 0.76 -7.27 -14.07
C ILE A 33 -0.17 -6.45 -14.97
N MET A 34 -1.11 -5.69 -14.38
CA MET A 34 -2.07 -4.90 -15.15
C MET A 34 -1.58 -3.48 -15.43
N SER A 35 -1.18 -2.74 -14.40
CA SER A 35 -0.73 -1.34 -14.54
C SER A 35 0.68 -1.09 -14.01
N ASN A 36 1.17 -2.00 -13.17
CA ASN A 36 2.47 -1.96 -12.49
C ASN A 36 2.83 -0.59 -11.87
N GLY A 37 1.83 0.16 -11.40
CA GLY A 37 2.04 1.51 -10.87
C GLY A 37 3.01 1.52 -9.67
N PRO A 38 4.06 2.38 -9.65
CA PRO A 38 5.08 2.39 -8.61
C PRO A 38 4.57 2.93 -7.26
N TYR A 39 3.46 3.66 -7.29
CA TYR A 39 2.79 4.22 -6.12
C TYR A 39 1.37 3.69 -6.01
N VAL A 40 0.94 3.39 -4.80
CA VAL A 40 -0.37 2.82 -4.49
C VAL A 40 -1.07 3.70 -3.47
N LEU A 41 -2.22 4.25 -3.83
CA LEU A 41 -3.12 4.91 -2.89
C LEU A 41 -4.10 3.88 -2.32
N VAL A 42 -4.23 3.81 -1.00
CA VAL A 42 -5.21 2.94 -0.35
C VAL A 42 -6.24 3.78 0.37
N LEU A 43 -7.50 3.41 0.17
CA LEU A 43 -8.67 4.10 0.70
C LEU A 43 -9.72 3.07 1.11
N ASP A 44 -10.28 3.24 2.30
CA ASP A 44 -11.42 2.47 2.79
C ASP A 44 -12.73 2.98 2.16
N CYS A 45 -13.77 2.14 2.18
CA CYS A 45 -15.04 2.42 1.50
C CYS A 45 -15.87 3.54 2.13
N ASP A 46 -15.61 3.84 3.40
CA ASP A 46 -16.20 4.94 4.16
C ASP A 46 -15.46 6.26 3.93
N MET A 47 -14.37 6.26 3.16
CA MET A 47 -13.53 7.43 2.87
C MET A 47 -13.59 7.79 1.38
N TYR A 48 -13.60 9.08 1.08
CA TYR A 48 -13.51 9.59 -0.29
C TYR A 48 -12.45 10.69 -0.43
N CYS A 49 -11.98 10.90 -1.65
CA CYS A 49 -11.07 11.98 -2.00
C CYS A 49 -11.83 13.31 -2.05
N ASN A 50 -11.58 14.20 -1.08
CA ASN A 50 -12.22 15.51 -0.98
C ASN A 50 -11.48 16.60 -1.77
N ASP A 51 -10.22 16.37 -2.10
CA ASP A 51 -9.43 17.29 -2.92
C ASP A 51 -8.61 16.53 -3.98
N PRO A 52 -8.81 16.83 -5.28
CA PRO A 52 -8.15 16.09 -6.35
C PRO A 52 -6.63 16.33 -6.39
N THR A 53 -6.11 17.30 -5.63
CA THR A 53 -4.66 17.55 -5.55
C THR A 53 -3.94 16.60 -4.60
N SER A 54 -4.65 15.73 -3.87
CA SER A 54 -4.09 14.77 -2.91
C SER A 54 -2.99 13.88 -3.50
N ALA A 55 -3.20 13.32 -4.69
CA ALA A 55 -2.17 12.52 -5.37
C ALA A 55 -0.93 13.37 -5.68
N ARG A 56 -1.13 14.58 -6.22
CA ARG A 56 -0.05 15.51 -6.57
C ARG A 56 0.78 15.90 -5.34
N GLN A 57 0.14 16.20 -4.21
CA GLN A 57 0.85 16.57 -2.98
C GLN A 57 1.69 15.41 -2.43
N ALA A 58 1.18 14.17 -2.47
CA ALA A 58 1.96 13.02 -2.06
C ALA A 58 3.17 12.80 -2.99
N MET A 59 3.03 13.06 -4.29
CA MET A 59 4.13 12.93 -5.25
C MET A 59 5.25 13.93 -5.01
N CYS A 60 4.98 15.13 -4.46
CA CYS A 60 6.04 16.06 -4.08
C CYS A 60 7.07 15.41 -3.14
N PHE A 61 6.63 14.51 -2.24
CA PHE A 61 7.55 13.81 -1.34
C PHE A 61 8.18 12.58 -1.98
N HIS A 62 7.41 11.83 -2.78
CA HIS A 62 7.90 10.62 -3.44
C HIS A 62 8.88 10.90 -4.57
N LEU A 63 8.88 12.10 -5.14
CA LEU A 63 9.78 12.51 -6.21
C LEU A 63 10.91 13.44 -5.74
N ASP A 64 10.90 13.84 -4.47
CA ASP A 64 11.97 14.65 -3.90
C ASP A 64 13.29 13.85 -3.82
N PRO A 65 14.40 14.33 -4.41
CA PRO A 65 15.66 13.58 -4.50
C PRO A 65 16.31 13.22 -3.15
N GLU A 66 16.04 14.00 -2.10
CA GLU A 66 16.65 13.82 -0.79
C GLU A 66 15.89 12.78 0.02
N ILE A 67 14.57 12.92 0.12
CA ILE A 67 13.76 12.06 0.99
C ILE A 67 13.29 10.79 0.29
N SER A 68 13.09 10.81 -1.03
CA SER A 68 12.47 9.69 -1.76
C SER A 68 13.23 8.38 -1.56
N ARG A 69 14.56 8.40 -1.55
CA ARG A 69 15.37 7.18 -1.41
C ARG A 69 15.03 6.35 -0.16
N SER A 70 14.62 7.02 0.92
CA SER A 70 14.25 6.40 2.20
C SER A 70 12.76 6.43 2.51
N LEU A 71 11.93 7.07 1.66
CA LEU A 71 10.50 7.23 1.88
C LEU A 71 9.71 6.00 1.40
N ALA A 72 8.99 5.37 2.33
CA ALA A 72 8.04 4.31 2.02
C ALA A 72 6.64 4.85 1.72
N PHE A 73 6.11 5.77 2.52
CA PHE A 73 4.72 6.24 2.33
C PHE A 73 4.49 7.65 2.88
N VAL A 74 3.47 8.31 2.33
CA VAL A 74 2.90 9.57 2.82
C VAL A 74 1.54 9.27 3.41
N GLN A 75 1.34 9.58 4.69
CA GLN A 75 0.10 9.37 5.44
C GLN A 75 -0.65 10.70 5.59
N TYR A 76 -1.94 10.70 5.26
CA TYR A 76 -2.86 11.79 5.56
C TYR A 76 -3.59 11.57 6.89
N PRO A 77 -4.08 12.62 7.58
CA PRO A 77 -5.01 12.47 8.69
C PRO A 77 -6.29 11.76 8.23
N GLN A 78 -6.82 10.86 9.06
CA GLN A 78 -8.19 10.41 8.91
C GLN A 78 -9.11 11.50 9.49
N MET A 79 -9.99 12.06 8.66
CA MET A 79 -10.89 13.15 9.03
C MET A 79 -12.31 12.79 8.63
N PHE A 80 -13.28 13.14 9.48
CA PHE A 80 -14.67 12.76 9.30
C PHE A 80 -15.57 13.99 9.18
N TYR A 81 -16.54 13.95 8.26
CA TYR A 81 -17.41 15.10 7.97
C TYR A 81 -18.66 15.17 8.85
N ASN A 82 -19.03 14.08 9.51
CA ASN A 82 -20.27 13.96 10.29
C ASN A 82 -20.07 14.04 11.81
N VAL A 83 -18.94 14.59 12.28
CA VAL A 83 -18.66 14.68 13.72
C VAL A 83 -19.45 15.83 14.36
N SER A 84 -20.06 15.55 15.50
CA SER A 84 -20.78 16.55 16.30
C SER A 84 -19.87 17.69 16.74
N LYS A 85 -20.42 18.90 16.84
CA LYS A 85 -19.71 20.04 17.46
C LYS A 85 -19.35 19.76 18.92
N ASN A 86 -20.18 18.97 19.62
CA ASN A 86 -19.96 18.50 20.98
C ASN A 86 -19.35 17.10 20.94
N ASP A 87 -18.16 16.97 20.32
CA ASP A 87 -17.43 15.71 20.12
C ASP A 87 -16.89 15.13 21.44
N ILE A 88 -17.80 14.71 22.33
CA ILE A 88 -17.47 14.22 23.68
C ILE A 88 -16.71 12.88 23.66
N TYR A 89 -16.83 12.11 22.58
CA TYR A 89 -16.14 10.83 22.40
C TYR A 89 -14.76 10.98 21.72
N ASP A 90 -14.38 12.20 21.34
CA ASP A 90 -13.18 12.48 20.56
C ASP A 90 -13.08 11.63 19.28
N ASN A 91 -14.18 11.53 18.53
CA ASN A 91 -14.24 10.76 17.28
C ASN A 91 -13.27 11.30 16.22
N GLN A 92 -12.89 12.58 16.31
CA GLN A 92 -11.82 13.15 15.50
C GLN A 92 -10.42 12.65 15.87
N SER A 93 -10.25 11.90 16.96
CA SER A 93 -8.96 11.44 17.48
C SER A 93 -7.93 12.58 17.51
N ARG A 94 -8.31 13.72 18.09
CA ARG A 94 -7.57 15.00 17.97
C ARG A 94 -6.13 14.86 18.44
N SER A 95 -5.91 14.14 19.54
CA SER A 95 -4.56 13.91 20.07
C SER A 95 -3.65 13.17 19.07
N THR A 96 -4.18 12.13 18.42
CA THR A 96 -3.42 11.31 17.49
C THR A 96 -3.03 12.09 16.24
N TYR A 97 -4.02 12.68 15.56
CA TYR A 97 -3.79 13.32 14.26
C TYR A 97 -3.20 14.74 14.37
N LYS A 98 -3.52 15.51 15.40
CA LYS A 98 -2.98 16.89 15.52
C LYS A 98 -1.65 16.97 16.25
N ILE A 99 -1.34 16.03 17.14
CA ILE A 99 -0.16 16.13 18.02
C ILE A 99 0.80 14.96 17.80
N LYS A 100 0.35 13.73 18.03
CA LYS A 100 1.25 12.56 18.04
C LYS A 100 1.89 12.32 16.67
N TRP A 101 1.12 12.33 15.58
CA TRP A 101 1.70 12.09 14.25
C TRP A 101 2.61 13.20 13.77
N GLN A 102 2.32 14.46 14.09
CA GLN A 102 3.25 15.56 13.80
C GLN A 102 4.56 15.41 14.58
N GLY A 103 4.49 15.02 15.86
CA GLY A 103 5.68 14.74 16.66
C GLY A 103 6.51 13.57 16.13
N MET A 104 5.86 12.49 15.70
CA MET A 104 6.54 11.33 15.11
C MET A 104 7.13 11.61 13.73
N ASP A 105 6.55 12.53 12.98
CA ASP A 105 7.08 13.00 11.69
C ASP A 105 8.45 13.65 11.84
N GLY A 106 8.68 14.37 12.96
CA GLY A 106 9.99 14.91 13.32
C GLY A 106 11.07 13.85 13.59
N LEU A 107 10.68 12.58 13.77
CA LEU A 107 11.60 11.45 13.93
C LEU A 107 11.73 10.67 12.61
N ARG A 108 10.89 9.66 12.41
CA ARG A 108 10.95 8.73 11.27
C ARG A 108 9.64 8.64 10.50
N GLY A 109 8.64 9.44 10.88
CA GLY A 109 7.31 9.42 10.28
C GLY A 109 6.27 8.69 11.14
N PRO A 110 4.97 8.87 10.81
CA PRO A 110 3.87 8.18 11.48
C PRO A 110 3.78 6.72 11.05
N LEU A 111 3.00 5.92 11.78
CA LEU A 111 2.63 4.57 11.35
C LEU A 111 1.49 4.64 10.30
N PHE A 112 1.31 3.53 9.59
CA PHE A 112 0.16 3.27 8.72
C PHE A 112 -1.15 3.30 9.52
N THR A 113 -2.13 4.12 9.12
CA THR A 113 -3.45 4.19 9.80
C THR A 113 -4.61 3.61 8.98
N GLY A 114 -4.35 2.58 8.17
CA GLY A 114 -5.40 1.79 7.52
C GLY A 114 -6.01 2.39 6.24
N THR A 115 -6.00 3.71 6.09
CA THR A 115 -6.59 4.44 4.95
C THR A 115 -5.85 5.75 4.68
N GLY A 116 -6.08 6.35 3.51
CA GLY A 116 -5.63 7.70 3.18
C GLY A 116 -4.11 7.82 3.13
N TYR A 117 -3.43 6.86 2.52
CA TYR A 117 -1.97 6.90 2.37
C TYR A 117 -1.52 6.55 0.96
N SER A 118 -0.43 7.19 0.52
CA SER A 118 0.24 6.90 -0.74
C SER A 118 1.54 6.15 -0.46
N LEU A 119 1.57 4.88 -0.82
CA LEU A 119 2.64 3.93 -0.60
C LEU A 119 3.52 3.76 -1.83
N LYS A 120 4.83 3.74 -1.65
CA LYS A 120 5.81 3.32 -2.64
C LYS A 120 5.85 1.80 -2.68
N ARG A 121 5.42 1.21 -3.81
CA ARG A 121 5.28 -0.24 -3.99
C ARG A 121 6.54 -1.02 -3.59
N LYS A 122 7.72 -0.57 -4.05
CA LYS A 122 8.99 -1.24 -3.76
C LYS A 122 9.32 -1.34 -2.26
N ALA A 123 8.78 -0.45 -1.44
CA ALA A 123 9.01 -0.48 0.00
C ALA A 123 8.42 -1.74 0.67
N LEU A 124 7.36 -2.31 0.11
CA LEU A 124 6.77 -3.55 0.60
C LEU A 124 7.63 -4.79 0.33
N TYR A 125 8.56 -4.72 -0.61
CA TYR A 125 9.35 -5.86 -1.06
C TYR A 125 10.76 -5.84 -0.49
N GLY A 126 11.35 -4.66 -0.32
CA GLY A 126 12.75 -4.52 0.05
C GLY A 126 13.03 -3.53 1.18
N THR A 127 14.31 -3.17 1.27
CA THR A 127 14.92 -2.22 2.21
C THR A 127 15.38 -0.99 1.42
N PRO A 128 15.45 0.20 2.05
CA PRO A 128 15.93 1.39 1.36
C PRO A 128 17.42 1.21 0.97
N ASN A 129 17.80 1.78 -0.18
CA ASN A 129 19.16 1.74 -0.74
C ASN A 129 19.73 0.33 -1.03
N GLN A 130 18.92 -0.73 -1.03
CA GLN A 130 19.32 -2.08 -1.43
C GLN A 130 18.47 -2.52 -2.62
N GLU A 131 18.66 -1.84 -3.75
CA GLU A 131 17.91 -2.09 -4.99
C GLU A 131 18.14 -3.52 -5.47
N GLY A 132 17.05 -4.18 -5.88
CA GLY A 132 17.09 -5.58 -6.36
C GLY A 132 17.37 -6.65 -5.30
N SER A 133 17.68 -6.33 -4.05
CA SER A 133 17.97 -7.33 -2.99
C SER A 133 16.84 -8.34 -2.78
N PHE A 134 15.59 -7.88 -2.92
CA PHE A 134 14.39 -8.71 -2.80
C PHE A 134 14.24 -9.75 -3.94
N LEU A 135 15.06 -9.68 -4.99
CA LEU A 135 15.05 -10.57 -6.15
C LEU A 135 16.08 -11.71 -6.08
N HIS A 136 16.80 -11.92 -4.96
CA HIS A 136 17.78 -13.01 -4.84
C HIS A 136 17.14 -14.41 -4.96
N GLU A 137 15.93 -14.62 -4.41
CA GLU A 137 15.14 -15.84 -4.58
C GLU A 137 13.67 -15.49 -4.93
N PRO A 138 13.39 -15.00 -6.15
CA PRO A 138 12.12 -14.35 -6.45
C PRO A 138 10.98 -15.37 -6.49
N LYS A 139 11.23 -16.60 -6.96
CA LYS A 139 10.24 -17.68 -6.98
C LYS A 139 9.80 -18.12 -5.58
N LYS A 140 10.73 -18.19 -4.64
CA LYS A 140 10.47 -18.53 -3.23
C LYS A 140 9.78 -17.40 -2.49
N THR A 141 10.09 -16.16 -2.85
CA THR A 141 9.54 -14.97 -2.18
C THR A 141 8.15 -14.64 -2.70
N PHE A 142 7.99 -14.56 -4.02
CA PHE A 142 6.81 -13.99 -4.68
C PHE A 142 5.90 -15.02 -5.34
N GLY A 143 6.31 -16.29 -5.44
CA GLY A 143 5.57 -17.35 -6.12
C GLY A 143 6.09 -17.66 -7.52
N LEU A 144 5.45 -18.60 -8.21
CA LEU A 144 5.98 -19.17 -9.46
C LEU A 144 5.64 -18.39 -10.74
N SER A 145 4.80 -17.36 -10.66
CA SER A 145 4.41 -16.54 -11.81
C SER A 145 5.64 -15.82 -12.39
N SER A 146 6.05 -16.23 -13.60
CA SER A 146 7.13 -15.59 -14.32
C SER A 146 6.78 -14.17 -14.75
N LYS A 147 5.51 -13.93 -15.13
CA LYS A 147 5.02 -12.60 -15.52
C LYS A 147 5.04 -11.61 -14.35
N PHE A 148 4.58 -12.03 -13.18
CA PHE A 148 4.65 -11.19 -11.99
C PHE A 148 6.10 -10.95 -11.54
N ILE A 149 6.96 -11.97 -11.57
CA ILE A 149 8.39 -11.78 -11.26
C ILE A 149 9.06 -10.81 -12.25
N ALA A 150 8.70 -10.87 -13.53
CA ALA A 150 9.20 -9.92 -14.53
C ALA A 150 8.75 -8.50 -14.18
N SER A 151 7.47 -8.29 -13.87
CA SER A 151 6.97 -6.95 -13.54
C SER A 151 7.59 -6.34 -12.27
N LEU A 152 8.09 -7.17 -11.34
CA LEU A 152 8.85 -6.70 -10.18
C LEU A 152 10.23 -6.12 -10.53
N LYS A 153 10.85 -6.57 -11.63
CA LYS A 153 12.14 -6.05 -12.11
C LYS A 153 11.97 -4.69 -12.75
N ASP A 154 10.90 -4.54 -13.55
CA ASP A 154 10.53 -3.31 -14.25
C ASP A 154 10.24 -2.13 -13.29
N ILE A 155 9.99 -2.40 -12.00
CA ILE A 155 9.83 -1.35 -10.98
C ILE A 155 11.15 -0.62 -10.70
N ASN A 156 12.30 -1.29 -10.86
CA ASN A 156 13.62 -0.73 -10.59
C ASN A 156 14.27 -0.16 -11.85
N ASP A 157 14.11 -0.82 -12.99
CA ASP A 157 14.62 -0.34 -14.27
C ASP A 157 13.55 0.54 -14.91
N GLN A 158 13.75 1.87 -14.93
CA GLN A 158 12.88 2.79 -15.68
C GLN A 158 13.00 2.63 -17.21
N ASP A 159 13.70 1.59 -17.67
CA ASP A 159 14.11 1.44 -19.05
C ASP A 159 13.94 -0.01 -19.54
N ILE A 160 13.29 -0.10 -20.71
CA ILE A 160 13.37 -1.13 -21.77
C ILE A 160 12.32 -2.26 -21.84
N ASP A 161 11.78 -2.38 -23.07
CA ASP A 161 11.04 -3.47 -23.73
C ASP A 161 9.82 -4.05 -23.00
N GLY A 162 8.71 -3.31 -23.11
CA GLY A 162 7.39 -3.85 -22.89
C GLY A 162 7.12 -5.01 -23.86
N LYS A 163 7.28 -6.25 -23.37
CA LYS A 163 6.55 -7.38 -23.96
C LYS A 163 5.08 -7.09 -23.79
N GLU A 164 4.48 -6.57 -24.84
CA GLU A 164 3.06 -6.29 -24.89
C GLU A 164 2.31 -7.64 -24.88
N PHE A 165 1.82 -8.02 -23.70
CA PHE A 165 0.94 -9.17 -23.57
C PHE A 165 -0.46 -8.77 -24.01
N THR A 166 -1.17 -9.69 -24.66
CA THR A 166 -2.59 -9.47 -24.96
C THR A 166 -3.39 -9.35 -23.65
N LEU A 167 -4.49 -8.60 -23.69
CA LEU A 167 -5.34 -8.39 -22.52
C LEU A 167 -5.83 -9.71 -21.92
N ASP A 168 -6.16 -10.69 -22.77
CA ASP A 168 -6.61 -12.02 -22.34
C ASP A 168 -5.55 -12.74 -21.50
N VAL A 169 -4.29 -12.69 -21.93
CA VAL A 169 -3.16 -13.30 -21.21
C VAL A 169 -2.92 -12.63 -19.86
N ILE A 170 -3.08 -11.29 -19.79
CA ILE A 170 -2.97 -10.54 -18.53
C ILE A 170 -4.12 -10.92 -17.58
N VAL A 171 -5.34 -11.04 -18.10
CA VAL A 171 -6.53 -11.37 -17.32
C VAL A 171 -6.44 -12.81 -16.78
N GLU A 172 -6.02 -13.78 -17.59
CA GLU A 172 -5.78 -15.16 -17.15
C GLU A 172 -4.72 -15.23 -16.03
N GLU A 173 -3.61 -14.51 -16.20
CA GLU A 173 -2.58 -14.44 -15.17
C GLU A 173 -3.11 -13.76 -13.89
N ALA A 174 -3.93 -12.71 -14.02
CA ALA A 174 -4.54 -12.02 -12.88
C ALA A 174 -5.43 -12.95 -12.06
N MET A 175 -6.17 -13.85 -12.71
CA MET A 175 -6.97 -14.87 -12.02
C MET A 175 -6.10 -15.81 -11.19
N ILE A 176 -4.95 -16.25 -11.74
CA ILE A 176 -3.99 -17.08 -11.02
C ILE A 176 -3.41 -16.34 -9.81
N LEU A 177 -3.02 -15.07 -9.97
CA LEU A 177 -2.47 -14.24 -8.90
C LEU A 177 -3.48 -13.93 -7.77
N ALA A 178 -4.78 -13.93 -8.09
CA ALA A 178 -5.88 -13.77 -7.15
C ALA A 178 -6.34 -15.10 -6.51
N GLY A 179 -5.72 -16.23 -6.88
CA GLY A 179 -6.05 -17.56 -6.37
C GLY A 179 -5.72 -17.75 -4.89
N CYS A 180 -6.52 -18.57 -4.20
CA CYS A 180 -6.39 -18.79 -2.75
C CYS A 180 -5.14 -19.59 -2.35
N THR A 181 -4.54 -20.31 -3.29
CA THR A 181 -3.34 -21.14 -3.09
C THR A 181 -2.05 -20.47 -3.56
N PHE A 182 -2.13 -19.32 -4.22
CA PHE A 182 -0.98 -18.68 -4.87
C PHE A 182 0.17 -18.41 -3.87
N GLU A 183 -0.18 -18.01 -2.65
CA GLU A 183 0.79 -17.64 -1.62
C GLU A 183 1.39 -18.84 -0.88
N LYS A 184 0.92 -20.07 -1.15
CA LYS A 184 1.35 -21.27 -0.43
C LYS A 184 2.84 -21.54 -0.65
N GLY A 185 3.59 -21.62 0.46
CA GLY A 185 5.04 -21.85 0.41
C GLY A 185 5.87 -20.61 0.00
N THR A 186 5.23 -19.45 -0.13
CA THR A 186 5.91 -18.18 -0.44
C THR A 186 6.17 -17.36 0.83
N LYS A 187 6.80 -16.19 0.66
CA LYS A 187 7.06 -15.22 1.75
C LYS A 187 6.03 -14.10 1.85
N TRP A 188 4.94 -14.16 1.07
CA TRP A 188 3.82 -13.21 1.14
C TRP A 188 3.24 -13.14 2.55
N GLY A 189 3.03 -11.90 3.01
CA GLY A 189 2.49 -11.61 4.34
C GLY A 189 3.39 -11.93 5.53
N LYS A 190 4.63 -12.37 5.28
CA LYS A 190 5.64 -12.65 6.31
C LYS A 190 6.83 -11.70 6.20
N GLU A 191 7.51 -11.73 5.05
CA GLU A 191 8.70 -10.91 4.80
C GLU A 191 8.50 -9.91 3.66
N ALA A 192 7.60 -10.22 2.74
CA ALA A 192 7.16 -9.34 1.66
C ALA A 192 5.68 -9.00 1.85
N SER A 193 5.29 -7.78 1.44
CA SER A 193 3.91 -7.28 1.41
C SER A 193 3.27 -6.89 2.77
N TYR A 194 1.96 -6.65 2.78
CA TYR A 194 1.20 -6.40 4.01
C TYR A 194 1.23 -7.64 4.90
N ALA A 195 1.60 -7.45 6.17
CA ALA A 195 1.81 -8.53 7.12
C ALA A 195 0.53 -9.22 7.58
N TYR A 196 0.60 -10.54 7.82
CA TYR A 196 -0.51 -11.37 8.30
C TYR A 196 -0.51 -11.63 9.80
N ASP A 197 0.60 -11.33 10.49
CA ASP A 197 0.82 -11.70 11.89
C ASP A 197 0.06 -10.83 12.90
N SER A 198 -0.76 -9.88 12.44
CA SER A 198 -1.52 -8.97 13.30
C SER A 198 -2.89 -8.64 12.71
N LEU A 199 -3.87 -8.48 13.59
CA LEU A 199 -5.19 -7.91 13.24
C LEU A 199 -5.10 -6.42 12.87
N LEU A 200 -4.02 -5.74 13.26
CA LEU A 200 -3.71 -4.37 12.86
C LEU A 200 -2.72 -4.38 11.70
N GLU A 201 -3.10 -4.99 10.57
CA GLU A 201 -2.19 -5.31 9.48
C GLU A 201 -1.44 -4.07 8.97
N SER A 202 -2.15 -2.95 8.88
CA SER A 202 -1.62 -1.67 8.43
C SER A 202 -0.56 -1.17 9.40
N THR A 203 -0.90 -0.99 10.67
CA THR A 203 0.02 -0.50 11.72
C THR A 203 1.26 -1.38 11.84
N PHE A 204 1.07 -2.70 11.85
CA PHE A 204 2.18 -3.65 11.97
C PHE A 204 3.08 -3.65 10.73
N THR A 205 2.50 -3.56 9.53
CA THR A 205 3.28 -3.38 8.28
C THR A 205 4.09 -2.09 8.34
N GLY A 206 3.51 -0.97 8.79
CA GLY A 206 4.23 0.29 8.98
C GLY A 206 5.42 0.16 9.92
N TYR A 207 5.24 -0.53 11.05
CA TYR A 207 6.33 -0.83 11.98
C TYR A 207 7.44 -1.67 11.33
N LEU A 208 7.10 -2.71 10.57
CA LEU A 208 8.09 -3.54 9.87
C LEU A 208 8.86 -2.74 8.81
N LEU A 209 8.20 -1.82 8.10
CA LEU A 209 8.86 -0.92 7.16
C LEU A 209 9.88 -0.01 7.87
N HIS A 210 9.50 0.59 9.01
CA HIS A 210 10.42 1.38 9.81
C HIS A 210 11.58 0.54 10.36
N ARG A 211 11.33 -0.70 10.78
CA ARG A 211 12.39 -1.64 11.21
C ARG A 211 13.38 -1.95 10.09
N LYS A 212 12.89 -2.05 8.84
CA LYS A 212 13.70 -2.23 7.63
C LYS A 212 14.51 -0.98 7.23
N GLY A 213 14.34 0.14 7.91
CA GLY A 213 15.06 1.39 7.63
C GLY A 213 14.25 2.43 6.85
N TRP A 214 13.05 2.08 6.36
CA TRP A 214 12.19 3.06 5.68
C TRP A 214 11.73 4.16 6.64
N ARG A 215 11.39 5.31 6.06
CA ARG A 215 10.74 6.46 6.70
C ARG A 215 9.36 6.68 6.11
N SER A 216 8.52 7.41 6.81
CA SER A 216 7.24 7.92 6.31
C SER A 216 7.15 9.42 6.52
N VAL A 217 6.19 10.04 5.85
CA VAL A 217 5.85 11.46 6.01
C VAL A 217 4.40 11.57 6.47
N TYR A 218 4.16 12.47 7.41
CA TYR A 218 2.82 12.91 7.78
C TYR A 218 2.43 14.21 7.07
N LEU A 219 1.52 14.12 6.11
CA LEU A 219 1.02 15.29 5.42
C LEU A 219 -0.29 15.76 6.08
N TYR A 220 -0.21 16.87 6.82
CA TYR A 220 -1.37 17.53 7.45
C TYR A 220 -1.76 18.81 6.68
N PRO A 221 -2.63 18.73 5.68
CA PRO A 221 -3.05 19.86 4.86
C PRO A 221 -4.06 20.76 5.59
N LYS A 222 -4.14 22.04 5.20
CA LYS A 222 -5.15 22.99 5.72
C LYS A 222 -6.59 22.54 5.44
N LYS A 223 -6.81 21.93 4.28
CA LYS A 223 -8.08 21.30 3.87
C LYS A 223 -7.92 19.79 3.91
N ALA A 224 -8.87 19.08 4.49
CA ALA A 224 -8.88 17.62 4.50
C ALA A 224 -8.83 17.07 3.06
N MET A 225 -7.80 16.29 2.74
CA MET A 225 -7.64 15.68 1.40
C MET A 225 -8.52 14.45 1.24
N PHE A 226 -8.74 13.73 2.33
CA PHE A 226 -9.66 12.62 2.42
C PHE A 226 -10.66 12.89 3.55
N LEU A 227 -11.93 12.59 3.29
CA LEU A 227 -13.00 12.70 4.27
C LEU A 227 -13.73 11.38 4.36
N GLY A 228 -14.10 10.97 5.56
CA GLY A 228 -14.90 9.78 5.78
C GLY A 228 -16.16 10.01 6.58
N LEU A 229 -17.00 8.98 6.59
CA LEU A 229 -18.15 8.85 7.47
C LEU A 229 -17.72 8.13 8.75
N HIS A 230 -17.84 8.78 9.90
CA HIS A 230 -17.64 8.11 11.18
C HIS A 230 -18.89 7.29 11.52
N HIS A 231 -18.73 6.00 11.76
CA HIS A 231 -19.77 5.14 12.31
C HIS A 231 -19.75 5.27 13.84
N CYS A 232 -20.69 6.04 14.39
CA CYS A 232 -20.99 6.00 15.82
C CYS A 232 -21.90 4.82 16.14
#